data_AF-A0A7V6U0Z0-F1
#
_entry.id   AF-A0A7V6U0Z0-F1
#
_cell.length_a   1.000
_cell.length_b   1.000
_cell.length_c   1.000
_cell.angle_alpha   90.00
_cell.angle_beta   90.00
_cell.angle_gamma   90.00
#
_symmetry.space_group_name_H-M   'P 1'
#
loop_
_entity.id
_entity.type
_entity.pdbx_description
1 polymer ?
#
loop_
_entity_poly.entity_id
_entity_poly.type
_entity_poly.pdbx_seq_one_letter_code
_entity_poly.pdbx_strand_id
1 'polypeptide(L)'
;EAAAGGGLAILKTGDRVRIDLGRGTADILISDEELAERRRALEAAGGYKYPESQTPWQEIQRAVVGQMETGAVLENAVKYQDIAHTRGLPRDNH
;
A
#
# COMPACT_ATOMS: atom_id res chain seq x y z
N GLU A 1 2.14 2.84 1.41
CA GLU A 1 3.19 2.45 2.39
C GLU A 1 4.51 2.14 1.69
N ALA A 2 5.60 1.91 2.43
CA ALA A 2 6.92 1.65 1.82
C ALA A 2 6.92 0.40 0.92
N ALA A 3 6.25 -0.68 1.36
CA ALA A 3 6.07 -1.90 0.58
C ALA A 3 5.30 -1.68 -0.74
N ALA A 4 4.47 -0.63 -0.81
CA ALA A 4 3.73 -0.23 -2.01
C ALA A 4 4.43 0.88 -2.81
N GLY A 5 5.73 1.12 -2.60
CA GLY A 5 6.50 2.13 -3.33
C GLY A 5 6.21 3.58 -2.92
N GLY A 6 5.58 3.80 -1.76
CA GLY A 6 5.37 5.14 -1.21
C GLY A 6 6.68 5.85 -0.87
N GLY A 7 6.65 7.18 -0.73
CA GLY A 7 7.85 8.02 -0.51
C GLY A 7 8.74 7.63 0.68
N LEU A 8 8.21 6.85 1.64
CA LEU A 8 9.01 6.29 2.74
C LEU A 8 10.03 5.24 2.28
N ALA A 9 9.80 4.57 1.15
CA ALA A 9 10.68 3.50 0.65
C ALA A 9 12.05 3.99 0.18
N ILE A 10 12.20 5.29 -0.06
CA ILE A 10 13.41 5.92 -0.61
C ILE A 10 14.13 6.84 0.39
N LEU A 11 13.63 6.93 1.63
CA LEU A 11 14.33 7.60 2.72
C LEU A 11 15.58 6.82 3.11
N LYS A 12 16.65 7.54 3.40
CA LYS A 12 17.93 7.02 3.89
C LYS A 12 18.25 7.66 5.24
N THR A 13 18.99 6.93 6.08
CA THR A 13 19.49 7.46 7.36
C THR A 13 20.30 8.73 7.12
N GLY A 14 19.95 9.80 7.83
CA GLY A 14 20.60 11.12 7.70
C GLY A 14 19.85 12.11 6.81
N ASP A 15 18.84 11.68 6.05
CA ASP A 15 17.98 12.62 5.34
C ASP A 15 17.25 13.54 6.33
N ARG A 16 17.15 14.82 5.96
CA ARG A 16 16.35 15.79 6.72
C ARG A 16 14.90 15.72 6.25
N VAL A 17 13.98 15.63 7.20
CA VAL A 17 12.54 15.68 6.93
C VAL A 17 11.97 16.92 7.61
N ARG A 18 11.24 17.75 6.85
CA ARG A 18 10.46 18.87 7.39
C ARG A 18 9.04 18.40 7.65
N ILE A 19 8.60 18.50 8.90
CA ILE A 19 7.22 18.24 9.30
C ILE A 19 6.57 19.57 9.64
N ASP A 20 5.49 19.91 8.93
CA ASP A 20 4.68 21.09 9.17
C ASP A 20 3.25 20.67 9.52
N LEU A 21 2.88 20.79 10.79
CA LEU A 21 1.55 20.40 11.27
C LEU A 21 0.46 21.41 10.91
N GLY A 22 0.82 22.69 10.71
CA GLY A 22 -0.13 23.71 10.29
C GLY A 22 -0.57 23.52 8.85
N ARG A 23 0.33 23.02 8.00
CA ARG A 23 0.07 22.69 6.59
C ARG A 23 -0.27 21.22 6.36
N GLY A 24 -0.04 20.35 7.35
CA GLY A 24 -0.22 18.90 7.23
C GLY A 24 0.76 18.23 6.26
N THR A 25 1.98 18.73 6.14
CA THR A 25 2.99 18.19 5.20
C THR A 25 4.15 17.52 5.91
N ALA A 26 4.74 16.53 5.24
CA ALA A 26 5.98 15.86 5.62
C ALA A 26 6.86 15.73 4.38
N ASP A 27 7.86 16.60 4.26
CA ASP A 27 8.70 16.74 3.07
C ASP A 27 10.12 16.22 3.34
N ILE A 28 10.60 15.30 2.52
CA ILE A 28 12.03 14.96 2.47
C ILE A 28 12.79 16.09 1.78
N LEU A 29 13.81 16.63 2.44
CA LEU A 29 14.57 17.79 1.95
C LEU A 29 15.74 17.36 1.06
N ILE A 30 15.42 16.76 -0.08
CA ILE A 30 16.36 16.42 -1.16
C ILE A 30 15.88 17.03 -2.48
N SER A 31 16.72 17.05 -3.51
CA SER A 31 16.32 17.53 -4.83
C SER A 31 15.44 16.51 -5.56
N ASP A 32 14.67 16.97 -6.54
CA ASP A 32 13.82 16.11 -7.36
C ASP A 32 14.63 15.12 -8.19
N GLU A 33 15.85 15.49 -8.60
CA GLU A 33 16.78 14.59 -9.31
C GLU A 33 17.20 13.41 -8.43
N GLU A 34 17.60 13.67 -7.19
CA GLU A 34 17.96 12.63 -6.21
C GLU A 34 16.74 11.77 -5.89
N LEU A 35 15.56 12.38 -5.74
CA LEU A 35 14.31 11.66 -5.51
C LEU A 35 14.01 10.68 -6.65
N ALA A 36 14.13 11.14 -7.89
CA ALA A 36 13.92 10.33 -9.08
C ALA A 36 14.98 9.22 -9.22
N GLU A 37 16.24 9.52 -8.92
CA GLU A 37 17.32 8.53 -8.91
C GLU A 37 17.07 7.42 -7.90
N ARG A 38 16.71 7.77 -6.66
CA ARG A 38 16.41 6.78 -5.62
C ARG A 38 15.21 5.91 -5.97
N ARG A 39 14.17 6.48 -6.62
CA ARG A 39 13.04 5.71 -7.13
C ARG A 39 13.48 4.71 -8.20
N ARG A 40 14.27 5.15 -9.19
CA ARG A 40 14.81 4.25 -10.22
C ARG A 40 15.66 3.13 -9.62
N ALA A 41 16.49 3.45 -8.63
CA ALA A 41 17.32 2.47 -7.94
C ALA A 41 16.47 1.45 -7.15
N LEU A 42 15.40 1.88 -6.50
CA LEU A 42 14.47 1.00 -5.79
C LEU A 42 13.75 0.04 -6.75
N GLU A 43 13.22 0.57 -7.86
CA GLU A 43 12.58 -0.26 -8.90
C GLU A 43 13.56 -1.26 -9.51
N ALA A 44 14.79 -0.83 -9.83
CA ALA A 44 15.83 -1.71 -10.35
C ALA A 44 16.26 -2.80 -9.35
N ALA A 45 16.10 -2.56 -8.04
CA ALA A 45 16.35 -3.53 -6.98
C ALA A 45 15.17 -4.50 -6.75
N GLY A 46 14.09 -4.40 -7.54
CA GLY A 46 12.89 -5.24 -7.40
C GLY A 46 11.87 -4.69 -6.40
N GLY A 47 11.93 -3.40 -6.08
CA GLY A 47 11.04 -2.74 -5.13
C GLY A 47 11.48 -2.84 -3.68
N TYR A 48 10.60 -2.45 -2.77
CA TYR A 48 10.87 -2.50 -1.33
C TYR A 48 10.88 -3.96 -0.84
N LYS A 49 11.95 -4.36 -0.13
CA LYS A 49 12.09 -5.74 0.35
C LYS A 49 11.15 -6.01 1.51
N TYR A 50 10.36 -7.07 1.38
CA TYR A 50 9.56 -7.63 2.46
C TYR A 50 9.68 -9.16 2.48
N PRO A 51 9.46 -9.81 3.63
CA PRO A 51 9.48 -11.27 3.72
C PRO A 51 8.41 -11.92 2.85
N GLU A 52 8.70 -13.11 2.34
CA GLU A 52 7.74 -13.96 1.65
C GLU A 52 6.50 -14.26 2.51
N SER A 53 5.38 -14.55 1.86
CA SER A 53 4.19 -15.10 2.50
C SER A 53 4.47 -16.50 3.05
N GLN A 54 4.21 -16.71 4.33
CA GLN A 54 4.40 -17.99 5.02
C GLN A 54 3.10 -18.76 5.19
N THR A 55 1.95 -18.13 4.95
CA THR A 55 0.64 -18.77 5.05
C THR A 55 -0.26 -18.37 3.88
N PRO A 56 -1.25 -19.21 3.52
CA PRO A 56 -2.22 -18.85 2.48
C PRO A 56 -2.96 -17.55 2.78
N TRP A 57 -3.27 -17.27 4.05
CA TRP A 57 -3.91 -16.02 4.43
C TRP A 57 -3.02 -14.80 4.19
N GLN A 58 -1.71 -14.89 4.45
CA GLN A 58 -0.77 -13.80 4.16
C GLN A 58 -0.69 -13.52 2.65
N GLU A 59 -0.72 -14.56 1.81
CA GLU A 59 -0.73 -14.39 0.36
C GLU A 59 -2.01 -13.70 -0.12
N ILE A 60 -3.18 -14.17 0.33
CA ILE A 60 -4.47 -13.54 0.01
C ILE A 60 -4.49 -12.08 0.46
N GLN A 61 -4.10 -11.82 1.71
CA GLN A 61 -4.10 -10.49 2.28
C GLN A 61 -3.22 -9.52 1.48
N ARG A 62 -1.99 -9.90 1.13
CA ARG A 62 -1.08 -9.06 0.34
C ARG A 62 -1.57 -8.83 -1.09
N ALA A 63 -2.32 -9.77 -1.64
CA ALA A 63 -2.84 -9.67 -3.00
C ALA A 63 -4.04 -8.71 -3.14
N VAL A 64 -4.85 -8.54 -2.08
CA VAL A 64 -6.14 -7.84 -2.20
C VAL A 64 -6.41 -6.73 -1.19
N VAL A 65 -5.57 -6.54 -0.17
CA VAL A 65 -5.75 -5.45 0.79
C VAL A 65 -5.30 -4.11 0.22
N GLY A 66 -6.13 -3.10 0.44
CA GLY A 66 -5.89 -1.70 0.07
C GLY A 66 -4.89 -0.97 0.94
N GLN A 67 -4.58 0.27 0.58
CA GLN A 67 -3.75 1.14 1.41
C GLN A 67 -4.54 1.67 2.61
N MET A 68 -3.85 2.11 3.68
CA MET A 68 -4.54 2.67 4.86
C MET A 68 -5.41 3.90 4.54
N GLU A 69 -5.04 4.68 3.51
CA GLU A 69 -5.84 5.83 3.06
C GLU A 69 -7.23 5.44 2.53
N THR A 70 -7.37 4.23 1.99
CA THR A 70 -8.66 3.66 1.54
C THR A 70 -9.31 2.76 2.61
N GLY A 71 -8.72 2.69 3.81
CA GLY A 71 -9.25 1.93 4.95
C GLY A 71 -8.63 0.54 5.15
N ALA A 72 -7.62 0.15 4.35
CA ALA A 72 -6.92 -1.14 4.46
C ALA A 72 -7.86 -2.37 4.50
N VAL A 73 -8.97 -2.29 3.76
CA VAL A 73 -9.93 -3.39 3.59
C VAL A 73 -9.48 -4.33 2.48
N LEU A 74 -10.13 -5.48 2.35
CA LEU A 74 -10.09 -6.27 1.11
C LEU A 74 -10.78 -5.43 0.02
N GLU A 75 -10.02 -4.88 -0.93
CA GLU A 75 -10.53 -3.90 -1.92
C GLU A 75 -11.66 -4.47 -2.77
N ASN A 76 -11.64 -5.79 -3.02
CA ASN A 76 -12.72 -6.45 -3.73
C ASN A 76 -13.99 -6.66 -2.88
N ALA A 77 -13.93 -6.51 -1.55
CA ALA A 77 -15.06 -6.75 -0.66
C ALA A 77 -16.08 -5.61 -0.67
N VAL A 78 -15.64 -4.36 -0.90
CA VAL A 78 -16.53 -3.18 -0.82
C VAL A 78 -17.68 -3.23 -1.84
N LYS A 79 -17.53 -3.98 -2.95
CA LYS A 79 -18.56 -4.17 -3.99
C LYS A 79 -19.72 -5.08 -3.56
N TYR A 80 -19.59 -5.82 -2.46
CA TYR A 80 -20.61 -6.75 -1.97
C TYR A 80 -21.38 -6.10 -0.83
N GLN A 81 -22.46 -5.40 -1.18
CA GLN A 81 -23.36 -4.75 -0.24
C GLN A 81 -24.76 -5.34 -0.39
N ASP A 82 -25.51 -5.40 0.71
CA ASP A 82 -26.91 -5.83 0.74
C ASP A 82 -27.20 -7.11 -0.06
N ILE A 83 -26.35 -8.13 0.13
CA ILE A 83 -26.36 -9.31 -0.75
C ILE A 83 -27.67 -10.11 -0.67
N ALA A 84 -28.37 -10.06 0.47
CA ALA A 84 -29.64 -10.75 0.67
C ALA A 84 -30.73 -10.24 -0.29
N HIS A 85 -30.73 -8.95 -0.63
CA HIS A 85 -31.71 -8.35 -1.52
C HIS A 85 -31.19 -8.13 -2.95
N THR A 86 -29.87 -7.97 -3.12
CA THR A 86 -29.28 -7.59 -4.42
C THR A 86 -28.71 -8.76 -5.24
N ARG A 87 -28.44 -9.92 -4.62
CA ARG A 87 -27.78 -11.08 -5.27
C ARG A 87 -28.68 -12.31 -5.41
N GLY A 88 -29.91 -12.25 -4.88
CA GLY A 88 -30.86 -13.35 -4.89
C GLY A 88 -30.49 -14.47 -3.90
N LEU A 89 -31.35 -15.48 -3.81
CA LEU A 89 -31.08 -16.65 -2.98
C LEU A 89 -29.91 -17.46 -3.57
N PRO A 90 -28.96 -17.90 -2.74
CA PRO A 90 -27.91 -18.80 -3.18
C PRO A 90 -28.52 -20.13 -3.65
N ARG A 91 -27.78 -20.86 -4.49
CA ARG A 91 -28.19 -22.16 -5.01
C ARG A 91 -28.47 -23.14 -3.85
N ASP A 92 -29.61 -23.82 -3.91
CA ASP A 92 -29.89 -24.96 -3.03
C ASP A 92 -28.88 -26.07 -3.33
N ASN A 93 -28.23 -26.57 -2.29
CA ASN A 93 -27.12 -27.51 -2.41
C ASN A 93 -27.53 -28.97 -2.22
N HIS A 94 -28.79 -29.25 -1.86
CA HIS A 94 -29.32 -30.60 -1.67
C HIS A 94 -30.77 -30.75 -2.15
#